data_AF-A0A1Y2AJ28-F1
#
_entry.id   AF-A0A1Y2AJ28-F1
#
_cell.length_a   1.000
_cell.length_b   1.000
_cell.length_c   1.000
_cell.angle_alpha   90.00
_cell.angle_beta   90.00
_cell.angle_gamma   90.00
#
_symmetry.space_group_name_H-M   'P 1'
#
loop_
_entity.id
_entity.type
_entity.pdbx_description
1 polymer ?
#
loop_
_entity_poly.entity_id
_entity_poly.type
_entity_poly.pdbx_seq_one_letter_code
_entity_poly.pdbx_strand_id
1 'polypeptide(L)'
;MLLSSILILIKAVSAVKFTVYNYNSIYNIIDPCYTSDNVTSCFKTPEELANYMGPSIYGVSLQGNNTLVNSFGYYYSINDTVIQHIKKTNKIIKSKK
;
A
#
# COMPACT_ATOMS: atom_id res chain seq x y z
N MET A 1 5.93 -4.92 42.44
CA MET A 1 5.61 -5.62 41.18
C MET A 1 4.61 -4.77 40.39
N LEU A 2 4.66 -4.79 39.05
CA LEU A 2 3.97 -3.91 38.07
C LEU A 2 4.81 -2.78 37.44
N LEU A 3 6.15 -2.89 37.45
CA LEU A 3 6.95 -2.27 36.38
C LEU A 3 6.80 -2.98 35.02
N SER A 4 6.03 -4.08 34.94
CA SER A 4 5.88 -4.86 33.69
C SER A 4 4.81 -4.32 32.73
N SER A 5 3.97 -3.37 33.15
CA SER A 5 2.86 -2.87 32.32
C SER A 5 3.29 -1.80 31.31
N ILE A 6 4.47 -1.17 31.50
CA ILE A 6 4.97 -0.10 30.63
C ILE A 6 5.90 -0.65 29.53
N LEU A 7 6.39 -1.88 29.66
CA LEU A 7 7.30 -2.49 28.67
C LEU A 7 6.61 -2.95 27.38
N ILE A 8 5.28 -2.90 27.29
CA ILE A 8 4.52 -3.39 26.13
C ILE A 8 4.35 -2.30 25.05
N LEU A 9 4.59 -1.02 25.36
CA LEU A 9 4.35 0.08 24.41
C LEU A 9 5.59 0.50 23.58
N ILE A 10 6.71 -0.22 23.67
CA ILE A 10 7.96 0.08 22.92
C ILE A 10 8.32 -1.04 21.94
N LYS A 11 7.34 -1.76 21.39
CA LYS A 11 7.49 -2.20 20.00
C LYS A 11 6.95 -1.05 19.16
N ALA A 12 7.86 -0.20 18.68
CA ALA A 12 7.57 0.64 17.54
C ALA A 12 7.16 -0.29 16.40
N VAL A 13 5.85 -0.56 16.30
CA VAL A 13 5.28 -1.27 15.16
C VAL A 13 5.49 -0.32 14.00
N SER A 14 6.52 -0.62 13.19
CA SER A 14 6.76 0.11 11.96
C SER A 14 5.51 -0.06 11.10
N ALA A 15 4.76 1.03 10.91
CA ALA A 15 3.56 1.04 10.09
C ALA A 15 3.90 0.54 8.68
N VAL A 16 3.12 -0.42 8.17
CA VAL A 16 3.29 -0.94 6.82
C VAL A 16 2.69 0.07 5.85
N LYS A 17 3.47 0.44 4.83
CA LYS A 17 3.06 1.42 3.83
C LYS A 17 3.09 0.78 2.46
N PHE A 18 1.95 0.84 1.78
CA PHE A 18 1.80 0.33 0.42
C PHE A 18 1.54 1.47 -0.55
N THR A 19 1.96 1.29 -1.79
CA THR A 19 1.57 2.15 -2.91
C THR A 19 0.68 1.33 -3.84
N VAL A 20 -0.53 1.82 -4.09
CA VAL A 20 -1.51 1.20 -4.98
C VAL A 20 -1.46 1.90 -6.33
N TYR A 21 -1.41 1.10 -7.39
CA TYR A 21 -1.42 1.55 -8.78
C TYR A 21 -2.75 1.14 -9.41
N ASN A 22 -3.56 2.12 -9.79
CA ASN A 22 -4.83 1.94 -10.48
C ASN A 22 -4.82 2.78 -11.78
N TYR A 23 -5.72 2.45 -12.71
CA TYR A 23 -5.98 3.18 -13.95
C TYR A 23 -6.09 4.70 -13.74
N ASN A 24 -6.79 5.12 -12.68
CA ASN A 24 -7.04 6.55 -12.43
C ASN A 24 -5.96 7.25 -11.61
N SER A 25 -5.21 6.52 -10.78
CA SER A 25 -4.35 7.15 -9.79
C SER A 25 -3.30 6.21 -9.18
N ILE A 26 -2.26 6.82 -8.62
CA ILE A 26 -1.31 6.17 -7.73
C ILE A 26 -1.44 6.84 -6.37
N TYR A 27 -1.66 6.04 -5.32
CA TYR A 27 -1.85 6.55 -3.96
C TYR A 27 -1.24 5.62 -2.91
N ASN A 28 -0.91 6.19 -1.74
CA ASN A 28 -0.34 5.43 -0.64
C ASN A 28 -1.41 5.07 0.37
N ILE A 29 -1.31 3.90 0.96
CA ILE A 29 -2.12 3.45 2.09
C ILE A 29 -1.20 3.02 3.23
N ILE A 30 -1.55 3.38 4.46
CA ILE A 30 -0.79 3.08 5.67
C ILE A 30 -1.66 2.16 6.52
N ASP A 31 -1.09 1.05 6.98
CA ASP A 31 -1.74 0.02 7.80
C ASP A 31 -3.16 -0.33 7.32
N PRO A 32 -3.35 -0.75 6.05
CA PRO A 32 -4.68 -1.09 5.57
C PRO A 32 -5.20 -2.31 6.32
N CYS A 33 -6.47 -2.23 6.72
CA CYS A 33 -7.19 -3.32 7.37
C CYS A 33 -8.63 -3.37 6.83
N TYR A 34 -9.27 -4.52 6.95
CA TYR A 34 -10.71 -4.67 6.74
C TYR A 34 -11.36 -5.26 7.98
N THR A 35 -12.65 -5.00 8.14
CA THR A 35 -13.46 -5.58 9.22
C THR A 35 -14.61 -6.34 8.59
N SER A 36 -14.72 -7.62 8.92
CA SER A 36 -15.89 -8.47 8.62
C SER A 36 -16.30 -9.18 9.90
N ASP A 37 -17.60 -9.24 10.18
CA ASP A 37 -18.16 -10.02 11.29
C ASP A 37 -17.48 -9.76 12.66
N ASN A 38 -17.18 -8.48 12.95
CA ASN A 38 -16.47 -8.00 14.14
C ASN A 38 -14.99 -8.43 14.25
N VAL A 39 -14.41 -9.01 13.22
CA VAL A 39 -12.97 -9.34 13.14
C VAL A 39 -12.28 -8.34 12.24
N THR A 40 -11.31 -7.60 12.79
CA THR A 40 -10.43 -6.72 12.02
C THR A 40 -9.13 -7.43 11.68
N SER A 41 -8.80 -7.49 10.39
CA SER A 41 -7.55 -8.06 9.89
C SER A 41 -6.81 -7.04 9.05
N CYS A 42 -5.52 -6.88 9.32
CA CYS A 42 -4.64 -5.94 8.62
C CYS A 42 -3.76 -6.67 7.62
N PHE A 43 -3.61 -6.08 6.44
CA PHE A 43 -2.78 -6.63 5.37
C PHE A 43 -1.30 -6.41 5.71
N LYS A 44 -0.51 -7.47 5.61
CA LYS A 44 0.92 -7.47 5.93
C LYS A 44 1.78 -7.49 4.69
N THR A 45 1.25 -7.97 3.57
CA THR A 45 1.99 -8.07 2.31
C THR A 45 1.24 -7.42 1.14
N PRO A 46 1.96 -6.98 0.09
CA PRO A 46 1.33 -6.47 -1.12
C PRO A 46 0.39 -7.47 -1.79
N GLU A 47 0.69 -8.78 -1.72
CA GLU A 47 -0.10 -9.87 -2.29
C GLU A 47 -1.48 -9.97 -1.63
N GLU A 48 -1.53 -9.90 -0.30
CA GLU A 48 -2.79 -9.95 0.44
C GLU A 48 -3.68 -8.76 0.08
N LEU A 49 -3.10 -7.55 0.05
CA LEU A 49 -3.83 -6.34 -0.31
C LEU A 49 -4.27 -6.35 -1.78
N ALA A 50 -3.41 -6.78 -2.70
CA ALA A 50 -3.73 -6.84 -4.12
C ALA A 50 -4.85 -7.83 -4.42
N ASN A 51 -4.82 -9.00 -3.78
CA ASN A 51 -5.88 -10.01 -3.88
C ASN A 51 -7.20 -9.44 -3.37
N TYR A 52 -7.20 -8.81 -2.18
CA TYR A 52 -8.39 -8.18 -1.62
C TYR A 52 -8.99 -7.08 -2.50
N MET A 53 -8.15 -6.23 -3.10
CA MET A 53 -8.60 -5.16 -3.99
C MET A 53 -9.11 -5.67 -5.35
N GLY A 54 -8.74 -6.90 -5.73
CA GLY A 54 -9.18 -7.55 -6.95
C GLY A 54 -8.61 -6.93 -8.24
N PRO A 55 -9.10 -7.37 -9.41
CA PRO A 55 -8.52 -7.04 -10.72
C PRO A 55 -8.76 -5.61 -11.19
N SER A 56 -9.40 -4.77 -10.36
CA SER A 56 -9.66 -3.36 -10.66
C SER A 56 -8.41 -2.48 -10.54
N ILE A 57 -7.34 -3.00 -9.94
CA ILE A 57 -6.04 -2.33 -9.81
C ILE A 57 -5.01 -2.94 -10.75
N TYR A 58 -3.96 -2.18 -11.08
CA TYR A 58 -2.77 -2.71 -11.73
C TYR A 58 -1.90 -3.50 -10.75
N GLY A 59 -1.84 -3.05 -9.50
CA GLY A 59 -1.23 -3.80 -8.40
C GLY A 59 -0.75 -2.94 -7.25
N VAL A 60 -0.07 -3.58 -6.31
CA VAL A 60 0.38 -3.01 -5.04
C VAL A 60 1.88 -3.22 -4.90
N SER A 61 2.60 -2.21 -4.45
CA SER A 61 3.99 -2.34 -4.01
C SER A 61 4.15 -1.95 -2.54
N LEU A 62 5.22 -2.43 -1.91
CA LEU A 62 5.72 -1.78 -0.69
C LEU A 62 6.18 -0.36 -1.04
N GLN A 63 5.92 0.60 -0.16
CA GLN A 63 6.29 1.98 -0.41
C GLN A 63 7.81 2.11 -0.63
N GLY A 64 8.20 2.70 -1.77
CA GLY A 64 9.59 2.85 -2.17
C GLY A 64 10.20 1.62 -2.85
N ASN A 65 9.45 0.53 -3.01
CA ASN A 65 9.85 -0.61 -3.82
C ASN A 65 9.36 -0.45 -5.26
N ASN A 66 10.22 -0.82 -6.21
CA ASN A 66 9.93 -0.80 -7.65
C ASN A 66 9.31 -2.10 -8.15
N THR A 67 8.95 -3.03 -7.26
CA THR A 67 8.22 -4.26 -7.63
C THR A 67 6.79 -4.15 -7.12
N LEU A 68 5.83 -4.33 -8.03
CA LEU A 68 4.40 -4.41 -7.70
C LEU A 68 3.86 -5.81 -7.98
N VAL A 69 2.83 -6.22 -7.24
CA VAL A 69 2.09 -7.46 -7.47
C VAL A 69 0.63 -7.17 -7.79
N ASN A 70 0.05 -7.84 -8.78
CA ASN A 70 -1.37 -7.70 -9.10
C ASN A 70 -2.25 -8.67 -8.31
N SER A 71 -3.57 -8.58 -8.49
CA SER A 71 -4.53 -9.43 -7.76
C SER A 71 -4.44 -10.92 -8.05
N PHE A 72 -3.70 -11.32 -9.09
CA PHE A 72 -3.47 -12.73 -9.45
C PHE A 72 -2.14 -13.26 -8.93
N GLY A 73 -1.36 -12.44 -8.20
CA GLY A 73 -0.05 -12.83 -7.67
C GLY A 73 1.11 -12.71 -8.67
N TYR A 74 0.90 -12.05 -9.82
CA TYR A 74 1.98 -11.79 -10.77
C TYR A 74 2.77 -10.54 -10.39
N TYR A 75 4.09 -10.65 -10.44
CA TYR A 75 5.03 -9.58 -10.12
C TYR A 75 5.47 -8.83 -11.37
N TYR A 76 5.54 -7.50 -11.24
CA TYR A 76 6.00 -6.61 -12.30
C TYR A 76 6.99 -5.60 -11.73
N SER A 77 8.06 -5.35 -12.49
CA SER A 77 8.98 -4.25 -12.19
C SER A 77 8.42 -2.95 -12.77
N ILE A 78 8.41 -1.91 -11.94
CA ILE A 78 8.01 -0.58 -12.36
C ILE A 78 9.22 0.09 -13.00
N ASN A 79 9.12 0.36 -14.30
CA ASN A 79 10.13 1.14 -15.01
C ASN A 79 9.98 2.63 -14.61
N ASP A 80 11.06 3.23 -14.11
CA ASP A 80 11.11 4.60 -13.61
C ASP A 80 10.56 5.63 -14.62
N THR A 81 10.71 5.37 -15.93
CA THR A 81 10.20 6.27 -16.98
C THR A 81 8.68 6.47 -16.90
N VAL A 82 7.92 5.43 -16.56
CA VAL A 82 6.45 5.49 -16.47
C VAL A 82 6.01 6.20 -15.18
N ILE A 83 6.69 5.95 -14.06
CA ILE A 83 6.41 6.66 -12.79
C ILE A 83 6.64 8.16 -12.95
N GLN A 84 7.74 8.56 -13.60
CA GLN A 84 8.04 9.98 -13.81
C GLN A 84 6.96 10.66 -14.64
N HIS A 85 6.41 9.97 -15.64
CA HIS A 85 5.32 10.51 -16.44
C HIS A 85 4.05 10.72 -15.62
N ILE A 86 3.63 9.72 -14.83
CA ILE A 86 2.42 9.81 -13.99
C ILE A 86 2.55 10.88 -12.91
N LYS A 87 3.72 10.98 -12.25
CA LYS A 87 4.00 12.04 -11.26
C LYS A 87 3.90 13.43 -11.87
N LYS A 88 4.39 13.62 -13.09
CA LYS A 88 4.32 14.89 -13.82
C LYS A 88 2.87 15.28 -14.14
N THR A 89 2.07 14.32 -14.61
CA THR A 89 0.65 14.54 -14.91
C THR A 89 -0.16 14.90 -13.65
N ASN A 90 0.06 14.19 -12.54
CA ASN A 90 -0.62 14.49 -11.27
C ASN A 90 -0.23 15.85 -10.68
N LYS A 91 1.02 16.30 -10.86
CA LYS A 91 1.46 17.64 -10.47
C LYS A 91 0.74 18.73 -11.27
N ILE A 92 0.54 18.51 -12.57
CA ILE A 92 -0.17 19.44 -13.45
C ILE A 92 -1.66 19.54 -13.08
N ILE A 93 -2.31 18.43 -12.75
CA ILE A 93 -3.72 18.42 -12.33
C ILE A 93 -3.90 19.20 -11.02
N LYS A 94 -3.00 19.03 -10.05
CA LYS A 94 -3.03 19.78 -8.79
C LYS A 94 -2.76 21.27 -8.93
N SER A 95 -2.03 21.72 -9.95
CA SER A 95 -1.74 23.15 -10.15
C SER A 95 -2.84 23.91 -10.88
N LYS A 96 -3.85 23.22 -11.42
CA LYS A 96 -4.98 23.80 -12.17
C LYS A 96 -6.26 23.89 -11.34
N LYS A 97 -6.23 23.48 -10.08
CA LYS A 97 -7.37 23.45 -9.16
C LYS A 97 -7.09 24.41 -8.00
#